data_AF-A0A925TSD9-F1
#
_entry.id   AF-A0A925TSD9-F1
#
_cell.length_a   1.000
_cell.length_b   1.000
_cell.length_c   1.000
_cell.angle_alpha   90.00
_cell.angle_beta   90.00
_cell.angle_gamma   90.00
#
_symmetry.space_group_name_H-M   'P 1'
#
loop_
_entity.id
_entity.type
_entity.pdbx_description
1 polymer ?
#
loop_
_entity_poly.entity_id
_entity_poly.type
_entity_poly.pdbx_seq_one_letter_code
_entity_poly.pdbx_strand_id
1 'polypeptide(L)'
;MEQEEKSHHIKHLIREGKTNAQARKVKKYNEKSDESASIDLAPMVDIAFLLLTFFMLTTSFSKPNVLEMGLPEDETKQGVSKAITPDNVLTLRVGKTGRTYLNVGLGAPQYIAFNDLKAKVKSYVAANPAIITVIKVDKDATYVNMVDVVDELWGAGIKKFAMAGMTAKEQEEIETAEKQ
;
A
#
# COMPACT_ATOMS: atom_id res chain seq x y z
N MET A 1 -16.05 19.48 59.59
CA MET A 1 -16.79 20.62 60.18
C MET A 1 -18.20 20.75 59.60
N GLU A 2 -18.40 20.71 58.27
CA GLU A 2 -19.73 20.91 57.65
C GLU A 2 -20.75 19.76 57.87
N GLN A 3 -20.29 18.51 58.06
CA GLN A 3 -21.18 17.37 58.34
C GLN A 3 -21.71 17.35 59.78
N GLU A 4 -20.99 17.95 60.72
CA GLU A 4 -21.38 18.06 62.12
C GLU A 4 -22.50 19.11 62.32
N GLU A 5 -22.44 20.22 61.58
CA GLU A 5 -23.50 21.23 61.56
C GLU A 5 -24.82 20.67 61.01
N LYS A 6 -24.76 19.87 59.93
CA LYS A 6 -25.95 19.25 59.32
C LYS A 6 -26.62 18.24 60.28
N SER A 7 -25.83 17.49 61.05
CA SER A 7 -26.33 16.57 62.07
C SER A 7 -26.99 17.30 63.25
N HIS A 8 -26.40 18.41 63.70
CA HIS A 8 -26.99 19.27 64.73
C HIS A 8 -28.28 19.96 64.28
N HIS A 9 -28.35 20.38 63.02
CA HIS A 9 -29.55 21.00 62.43
C HIS A 9 -30.74 20.02 62.34
N ILE A 10 -30.48 18.76 62.03
CA ILE A 10 -31.52 17.71 62.00
C ILE A 10 -32.04 17.41 63.42
N LYS A 11 -31.16 17.37 64.43
CA LYS A 11 -31.55 17.22 65.84
C LYS A 11 -32.39 18.41 66.33
N HIS A 12 -32.10 19.63 65.85
CA HIS A 12 -32.89 20.82 66.14
C HIS A 12 -34.29 20.75 65.53
N LEU A 13 -34.42 20.26 64.30
CA LEU A 13 -35.71 20.09 63.61
C LEU A 13 -36.60 19.01 64.26
N ILE A 14 -36.00 17.97 64.87
CA ILE A 14 -36.72 16.95 65.64
C ILE A 14 -37.23 17.51 66.98
N ARG A 15 -36.47 18.44 67.60
CA ARG A 15 -36.88 19.13 68.84
C ARG A 15 -38.03 20.11 68.63
N GLU A 16 -38.26 20.60 67.41
CA GLU A 16 -39.32 21.55 67.04
C GLU A 16 -40.69 20.91 66.73
N GLY A 17 -40.90 19.62 67.00
CA GLY A 17 -42.23 18.99 66.87
C GLY A 17 -42.79 18.93 65.44
N LYS A 18 -41.95 19.15 64.41
CA LYS A 18 -42.33 18.96 63.02
C LYS A 18 -42.61 17.48 62.79
N THR A 19 -43.90 17.19 62.58
CA THR A 19 -44.49 15.85 62.45
C THR A 19 -43.62 14.85 61.69
N ASN A 20 -43.57 13.61 62.20
CA ASN A 20 -42.87 12.44 61.65
C ASN A 20 -43.08 12.21 60.14
N ALA A 21 -44.11 12.79 59.54
CA ALA A 21 -44.38 12.76 58.09
C ALA A 21 -43.34 13.54 57.27
N GLN A 22 -42.82 14.66 57.77
CA GLN A 22 -41.82 15.47 57.05
C GLN A 22 -40.42 14.85 57.15
N ALA A 23 -40.07 14.27 58.31
CA ALA A 23 -38.81 13.55 58.51
C ALA A 23 -38.70 12.27 57.63
N ARG A 24 -39.81 11.55 57.41
CA ARG A 24 -39.86 10.39 56.51
C ARG A 24 -39.69 10.76 55.03
N LYS A 25 -40.16 11.94 54.59
CA LYS A 25 -39.99 12.40 53.20
C LYS A 25 -38.53 12.74 52.89
N VAL A 26 -37.81 13.34 53.82
CA VAL A 26 -36.38 13.69 53.64
C VAL A 26 -35.51 12.42 53.60
N LYS A 27 -35.81 11.41 54.44
CA LYS A 27 -35.07 10.14 54.43
C LYS A 27 -35.27 9.34 53.13
N LYS A 28 -36.49 9.32 52.58
CA LYS A 28 -36.82 8.59 51.33
C LYS A 28 -36.21 9.24 50.07
N TYR A 29 -35.82 10.52 50.13
CA TYR A 29 -35.16 11.20 49.02
C TYR A 29 -33.65 10.95 48.97
N ASN A 30 -33.01 10.70 50.12
CA ASN A 30 -31.56 10.46 50.21
C ASN A 30 -31.15 8.99 49.99
N GLU A 31 -32.10 8.06 49.98
CA GLU A 31 -31.84 6.63 49.77
C GLU A 31 -31.84 6.22 48.29
N LYS A 32 -32.15 7.16 47.38
CA LYS A 32 -32.23 6.94 45.91
C LYS A 32 -31.07 7.52 45.10
N SER A 33 -30.05 8.08 45.74
CA SER A 33 -28.95 8.78 45.04
C SER A 33 -27.59 8.11 45.09
N ASP A 34 -27.48 6.89 45.64
CA ASP A 34 -26.24 6.09 45.65
C ASP A 34 -26.34 4.84 44.75
N GLU A 35 -27.09 4.91 43.64
CA GLU A 35 -26.75 4.07 42.49
C GLU A 35 -25.61 4.77 41.76
N SER A 36 -24.39 4.50 42.22
CA SER A 36 -23.19 4.78 41.44
C SER A 36 -23.35 4.03 40.11
N ALA A 37 -23.75 4.75 39.07
CA ALA A 37 -23.87 4.21 37.72
C ALA A 37 -22.49 3.75 37.28
N SER A 38 -22.19 2.48 37.52
CA SER A 38 -21.00 1.82 37.02
C SER A 38 -21.07 1.85 35.51
N ILE A 39 -20.19 2.64 34.88
CA ILE A 39 -20.06 2.66 33.43
C ILE A 39 -19.64 1.26 33.01
N ASP A 40 -20.53 0.55 32.33
CA ASP A 40 -20.18 -0.71 31.71
C ASP A 40 -19.23 -0.43 30.54
N LEU A 41 -18.00 -0.94 30.65
CA LEU A 41 -16.94 -0.77 29.65
C LEU A 41 -17.00 -1.87 28.58
N ALA A 42 -17.79 -2.93 28.77
CA ALA A 42 -17.93 -4.01 27.79
C ALA A 42 -18.32 -3.50 26.39
N PRO A 43 -19.25 -2.54 26.23
CA PRO A 43 -19.58 -1.96 24.92
C PRO A 43 -18.41 -1.17 24.29
N MET A 44 -17.55 -0.55 25.11
CA MET A 44 -16.42 0.24 24.60
C MET A 44 -15.31 -0.67 24.07
N VAL A 45 -15.06 -1.79 24.75
CA VAL A 45 -14.06 -2.79 24.33
C VAL A 45 -14.47 -3.45 23.02
N ASP A 46 -15.77 -3.74 22.85
CA ASP A 46 -16.30 -4.36 21.63
C ASP A 46 -16.13 -3.46 20.39
N ILE A 47 -16.45 -2.16 20.52
CA ILE A 47 -16.25 -1.18 19.43
C ILE A 47 -14.77 -1.04 19.08
N ALA A 48 -13.88 -1.04 20.07
CA ALA A 48 -12.43 -0.98 19.82
C ALA A 48 -11.91 -2.23 19.10
N PHE A 49 -12.43 -3.41 19.44
CA PHE A 49 -12.05 -4.67 18.78
C PHE A 49 -12.57 -4.75 17.34
N LEU A 50 -13.81 -4.29 17.08
CA LEU A 50 -14.37 -4.20 15.74
C LEU A 50 -13.54 -3.26 14.85
N LEU A 51 -13.10 -2.12 15.38
CA LEU A 51 -12.24 -1.20 14.64
C LEU A 51 -10.86 -1.80 14.36
N LEU A 52 -10.21 -2.45 15.33
CA LEU A 52 -8.90 -3.07 15.13
C LEU A 52 -8.93 -4.19 14.09
N THR A 53 -9.94 -5.07 14.14
CA THR A 53 -10.11 -6.15 13.16
C THR A 53 -10.49 -5.61 11.79
N PHE A 54 -11.34 -4.60 11.71
CA PHE A 54 -11.65 -3.90 10.45
C PHE A 54 -10.39 -3.25 9.85
N PHE A 55 -9.59 -2.54 10.65
CA PHE A 55 -8.32 -1.96 10.19
C PHE A 55 -7.30 -3.03 9.79
N MET A 56 -7.17 -4.13 10.53
CA MET A 56 -6.28 -5.24 10.15
C MET A 56 -6.73 -5.93 8.84
N LEU A 57 -8.02 -6.17 8.66
CA LEU A 57 -8.56 -6.80 7.45
C LEU A 57 -8.47 -5.86 6.25
N THR A 58 -8.77 -4.58 6.41
CA THR A 58 -8.69 -3.58 5.33
C THR A 58 -7.25 -3.19 4.98
N THR A 59 -6.33 -3.19 5.96
CA THR A 59 -4.89 -2.95 5.68
C THR A 59 -4.25 -4.10 4.89
N SER A 60 -4.76 -5.33 5.00
CA SER A 60 -4.28 -6.44 4.17
C SER A 60 -4.62 -6.27 2.68
N PHE A 61 -5.63 -5.46 2.33
CA PHE A 61 -5.96 -5.15 0.93
C PHE A 61 -5.14 -4.00 0.34
N SER A 62 -4.35 -3.28 1.16
CA SER A 62 -3.50 -2.16 0.72
C SER A 62 -2.07 -2.58 0.35
N LYS A 63 -1.75 -3.87 0.38
CA LYS A 63 -0.61 -4.38 -0.37
C LYS A 63 -1.11 -4.80 -1.74
N PRO A 64 -1.07 -3.92 -2.77
CA PRO A 64 -0.98 -4.47 -4.11
C PRO A 64 0.16 -5.50 -4.07
N ASN A 65 -0.02 -6.64 -4.71
CA ASN A 65 1.13 -7.35 -5.26
C ASN A 65 1.73 -6.39 -6.30
N VAL A 66 2.40 -5.35 -5.81
CA VAL A 66 3.38 -4.61 -6.57
C VAL A 66 4.43 -5.65 -6.80
N LEU A 67 4.37 -6.22 -8.01
CA LEU A 67 5.57 -6.50 -8.76
C LEU A 67 6.62 -5.48 -8.29
N GLU A 68 7.67 -5.93 -7.59
CA GLU A 68 8.79 -5.07 -7.20
C GLU A 68 9.48 -4.64 -8.51
N MET A 69 8.83 -3.73 -9.23
CA MET A 69 9.44 -2.88 -10.21
C MET A 69 10.35 -1.99 -9.41
N GLY A 70 11.56 -2.50 -9.18
CA GLY A 70 12.71 -1.69 -8.88
C GLY A 70 12.94 -0.74 -10.04
N LEU A 71 12.13 0.32 -10.10
CA LEU A 71 12.62 1.61 -10.57
C LEU A 71 13.93 1.79 -9.80
N PRO A 72 15.09 1.86 -10.47
CA PRO A 72 16.30 2.19 -9.77
C PRO A 72 15.99 3.48 -9.02
N GLU A 73 16.02 3.43 -7.69
CA GLU A 73 15.97 4.64 -6.89
C GLU A 73 17.02 5.56 -7.48
N ASP A 74 16.64 6.82 -7.73
CA ASP A 74 17.61 7.88 -7.92
C ASP A 74 18.42 7.95 -6.63
N GLU A 75 19.44 7.10 -6.51
CA GLU A 75 20.44 7.10 -5.47
C GLU A 75 21.30 8.35 -5.69
N THR A 76 20.68 9.50 -5.40
CA THR A 76 21.39 10.65 -4.93
C THR A 76 22.08 10.22 -3.64
N LYS A 77 23.40 9.98 -3.78
CA LYS A 77 24.41 9.81 -2.72
C LYS A 77 24.69 8.36 -2.32
N GLN A 78 25.51 7.67 -3.10
CA GLN A 78 26.94 7.47 -2.77
C GLN A 78 27.67 6.62 -3.82
N GLY A 79 28.81 7.12 -4.28
CA GLY A 79 29.93 6.30 -4.77
C GLY A 79 29.68 5.48 -6.04
N VAL A 80 30.17 5.99 -7.16
CA VAL A 80 30.15 5.38 -8.50
C VAL A 80 28.82 5.62 -9.23
N SER A 81 28.64 6.88 -9.68
CA SER A 81 27.93 7.15 -10.92
C SER A 81 28.63 6.40 -12.05
N LYS A 82 28.34 5.10 -12.21
CA LYS A 82 28.50 4.45 -13.50
C LYS A 82 27.47 5.15 -14.36
N ALA A 83 27.92 6.18 -15.07
CA ALA A 83 27.09 6.95 -15.98
C ALA A 83 26.23 5.95 -16.75
N ILE A 84 24.91 6.15 -16.75
CA ILE A 84 24.01 5.39 -17.62
C ILE A 84 24.39 5.82 -19.03
N THR A 85 25.41 5.17 -19.59
CA THR A 85 25.74 5.30 -20.99
C THR A 85 24.61 4.63 -21.74
N PRO A 86 24.12 5.23 -22.85
CA PRO A 86 23.07 4.63 -23.65
C PRO A 86 23.37 3.15 -23.94
N ASP A 87 24.62 2.82 -24.23
CA ASP A 87 25.10 1.48 -24.55
C ASP A 87 24.97 0.44 -23.41
N ASN A 88 24.72 0.88 -22.18
CA ASN A 88 24.51 0.02 -21.01
C ASN A 88 23.03 -0.18 -20.66
N VAL A 89 22.12 0.13 -21.59
CA VAL A 89 20.68 -0.04 -21.42
C VAL A 89 20.16 -1.08 -22.41
N LEU A 90 19.58 -2.16 -21.89
CA LEU A 90 18.81 -3.13 -22.67
C LEU A 90 17.36 -2.68 -22.70
N THR A 91 16.85 -2.29 -23.86
CA THR A 91 15.45 -1.88 -24.00
C THR A 91 14.65 -2.99 -24.67
N LEU A 92 13.63 -3.47 -23.96
CA LEU A 92 12.63 -4.40 -24.48
C LEU A 92 11.34 -3.64 -24.76
N ARG A 93 10.88 -3.69 -26.01
CA ARG A 93 9.62 -3.08 -26.47
C ARG A 93 8.61 -4.18 -26.74
N VAL A 94 7.41 -4.03 -26.18
CA VAL A 94 6.27 -4.93 -26.41
C VAL A 94 5.23 -4.18 -27.24
N GLY A 95 5.05 -4.59 -28.49
CA GLY A 95 4.06 -4.00 -29.40
C GLY A 95 2.64 -4.44 -29.06
N LYS A 96 1.66 -3.82 -29.73
CA LYS A 96 0.22 -4.09 -29.55
C LYS A 96 -0.12 -5.57 -29.77
N THR A 97 0.53 -6.20 -30.73
CA THR A 97 0.29 -7.61 -31.09
C THR A 97 0.93 -8.61 -30.12
N GLY A 98 1.66 -8.15 -29.10
CA GLY A 98 2.48 -8.99 -28.23
C GLY A 98 3.84 -9.35 -28.83
N ARG A 99 4.17 -8.86 -30.04
CA ARG A 99 5.50 -8.99 -30.62
C ARG A 99 6.51 -8.20 -29.79
N THR A 100 7.65 -8.84 -29.53
CA THR A 100 8.72 -8.28 -28.71
C THR A 100 9.90 -7.85 -29.57
N TYR A 101 10.46 -6.69 -29.21
CA TYR A 101 11.59 -6.10 -29.90
C TYR A 101 12.66 -5.70 -28.90
N LEU A 102 13.91 -6.03 -29.18
CA LEU A 102 15.03 -5.81 -28.27
C LEU A 102 16.11 -4.98 -28.95
N ASN A 103 16.67 -4.04 -28.20
CA ASN A 103 17.88 -3.34 -28.61
C ASN A 103 18.74 -2.99 -27.39
N VAL A 104 20.03 -2.79 -27.65
CA VAL A 104 21.00 -2.29 -26.68
C VAL A 104 21.33 -0.85 -27.06
N GLY A 105 21.21 0.06 -26.10
CA GLY A 105 21.41 1.49 -26.27
C GLY A 105 20.63 2.12 -27.41
N LEU A 106 21.33 2.81 -28.30
CA LEU A 106 20.72 3.52 -29.44
C LEU A 106 20.61 2.64 -30.70
N GLY A 107 20.89 1.34 -30.59
CA GLY A 107 20.72 0.41 -31.70
C GLY A 107 19.25 0.28 -32.12
N ALA A 108 19.03 -0.10 -33.39
CA ALA A 108 17.69 -0.32 -33.92
C ALA A 108 17.00 -1.51 -33.21
N PRO A 109 15.68 -1.43 -32.97
CA PRO A 109 14.90 -2.54 -32.41
C PRO A 109 14.96 -3.76 -33.33
N GLN A 110 15.34 -4.91 -32.79
CA GLN A 110 15.31 -6.17 -33.50
C GLN A 110 14.14 -7.01 -33.00
N TYR A 111 13.34 -7.54 -33.94
CA TYR A 111 12.30 -8.49 -33.59
C TYR A 111 12.89 -9.74 -32.97
N ILE A 112 12.28 -10.20 -31.88
CA ILE A 112 12.61 -11.45 -31.22
C ILE A 112 11.32 -12.22 -31.01
N ALA A 113 11.33 -13.50 -31.38
CA ALA A 113 10.24 -14.40 -31.08
C ALA A 113 10.16 -14.63 -29.55
N PHE A 114 8.95 -14.69 -29.02
CA PHE A 114 8.71 -14.80 -27.58
C PHE A 114 9.49 -15.96 -26.94
N ASN A 115 9.53 -17.13 -27.60
CA ASN A 115 10.26 -18.32 -27.13
C ASN A 115 11.78 -18.11 -27.01
N ASP A 116 12.36 -17.23 -27.82
CA ASP A 116 13.80 -16.94 -27.82
C ASP A 116 14.16 -15.78 -26.88
N LEU A 117 13.17 -15.03 -26.40
CA LEU A 117 13.34 -13.82 -25.58
C LEU A 117 14.21 -14.09 -24.36
N LYS A 118 13.86 -15.10 -23.57
CA LYS A 118 14.59 -15.47 -22.35
C LYS A 118 16.03 -15.83 -22.60
N ALA A 119 16.31 -16.65 -23.62
CA ALA A 119 17.66 -17.04 -23.96
C ALA A 119 18.51 -15.83 -24.38
N LYS A 120 17.93 -14.95 -25.22
CA LYS A 120 18.62 -13.75 -25.70
C LYS A 120 18.88 -12.76 -24.57
N VAL A 121 17.86 -12.45 -23.78
CA VAL A 121 17.97 -11.54 -22.64
C VAL A 121 19.02 -12.04 -21.64
N LYS A 122 18.98 -13.33 -21.30
CA LYS A 122 19.98 -13.96 -20.41
C LYS A 122 21.40 -13.82 -20.96
N SER A 123 21.60 -13.91 -22.28
CA SER A 123 22.92 -13.71 -22.89
C SER A 123 23.45 -12.28 -22.71
N TYR A 124 22.60 -11.26 -22.82
CA TYR A 124 22.99 -9.86 -22.61
C TYR A 124 23.34 -9.58 -21.15
N VAL A 125 22.54 -10.10 -20.22
CA VAL A 125 22.78 -9.94 -18.77
C VAL A 125 24.01 -10.71 -18.31
N ALA A 126 24.25 -11.90 -18.86
CA ALA A 126 25.45 -12.68 -18.58
C ALA A 126 26.72 -11.99 -19.13
N ALA A 127 26.64 -11.38 -20.30
CA ALA A 127 27.74 -10.60 -20.88
C ALA A 127 28.02 -9.31 -20.10
N ASN A 128 26.98 -8.68 -19.55
CA ASN A 128 27.10 -7.46 -18.77
C ASN A 128 26.13 -7.46 -17.57
N PRO A 129 26.58 -7.93 -16.40
CA PRO A 129 25.74 -7.99 -15.19
C PRO A 129 25.25 -6.63 -14.68
N ALA A 130 25.87 -5.54 -15.14
CA ALA A 130 25.51 -4.16 -14.77
C ALA A 130 24.59 -3.49 -15.80
N ILE A 131 24.10 -4.22 -16.81
CA ILE A 131 23.17 -3.70 -17.80
C ILE A 131 21.82 -3.38 -17.15
N ILE A 132 21.30 -2.19 -17.43
CA ILE A 132 19.98 -1.78 -16.94
C ILE A 132 18.94 -2.25 -17.95
N THR A 133 17.93 -3.00 -17.51
CA THR A 133 16.85 -3.44 -18.39
C THR A 133 15.65 -2.52 -18.26
N VAL A 134 15.18 -1.98 -19.39
CA VAL A 134 13.99 -1.13 -19.47
C VAL A 134 12.95 -1.84 -20.32
N ILE A 135 11.75 -2.00 -19.76
CA ILE A 135 10.60 -2.56 -20.46
C ILE A 135 9.71 -1.39 -20.87
N LYS A 136 9.43 -1.30 -22.17
CA LYS A 136 8.47 -0.37 -22.73
C LYS A 136 7.31 -1.15 -23.32
N VAL A 137 6.12 -0.84 -22.88
CA VAL A 137 4.89 -1.54 -23.30
C VAL A 137 4.02 -0.55 -24.06
N ASP A 138 3.50 -0.99 -25.21
CA ASP A 138 2.53 -0.22 -25.98
C ASP A 138 1.25 0.01 -25.15
N LYS A 139 0.60 1.16 -25.34
CA LYS A 139 -0.62 1.52 -24.61
C LYS A 139 -1.80 0.61 -24.95
N ASP A 140 -1.81 0.05 -26.16
CA ASP A 140 -2.82 -0.86 -26.65
C ASP A 140 -2.45 -2.34 -26.44
N ALA A 141 -1.26 -2.63 -25.89
CA ALA A 141 -0.88 -4.00 -25.56
C ALA A 141 -1.75 -4.55 -24.44
N THR A 142 -2.14 -5.82 -24.56
CA THR A 142 -2.94 -6.47 -23.51
C THR A 142 -2.12 -6.67 -22.25
N TYR A 143 -2.80 -6.64 -21.10
CA TYR A 143 -2.18 -6.94 -19.81
C TYR A 143 -1.49 -8.32 -19.80
N VAL A 144 -2.09 -9.31 -20.48
CA VAL A 144 -1.54 -10.67 -20.61
C VAL A 144 -0.15 -10.63 -21.25
N ASN A 145 0.01 -9.95 -22.39
CA ASN A 145 1.30 -9.84 -23.06
C ASN A 145 2.39 -9.22 -22.17
N MET A 146 2.01 -8.25 -21.32
CA MET A 146 2.95 -7.61 -20.38
C MET A 146 3.38 -8.58 -19.28
N VAL A 147 2.43 -9.31 -18.67
CA VAL A 147 2.72 -10.31 -17.64
C VAL A 147 3.60 -11.43 -18.18
N ASP A 148 3.28 -11.94 -19.36
CA ASP A 148 4.05 -13.01 -20.02
C ASP A 148 5.51 -12.58 -20.26
N VAL A 149 5.70 -11.34 -20.72
CA VAL A 149 7.05 -10.78 -20.92
C VAL A 149 7.80 -10.63 -19.59
N VAL A 150 7.14 -10.14 -18.55
CA VAL A 150 7.75 -10.02 -17.21
C VAL A 150 8.20 -11.39 -16.69
N ASP A 151 7.37 -12.42 -16.85
CA ASP A 151 7.69 -13.78 -16.40
C ASP A 151 8.93 -14.35 -17.13
N GLU A 152 9.03 -14.12 -18.45
CA GLU A 152 10.22 -14.51 -19.21
C GLU A 152 11.49 -13.80 -18.75
N LEU A 153 11.40 -12.51 -18.37
CA LEU A 153 12.54 -11.75 -17.83
C LEU A 153 12.97 -12.26 -16.45
N TRP A 154 12.01 -12.56 -15.57
CA TRP A 154 12.28 -13.20 -14.29
C TRP A 154 12.92 -14.58 -14.48
N GLY A 155 12.41 -15.38 -15.42
CA GLY A 155 13.00 -16.65 -15.83
C GLY A 155 14.42 -16.51 -16.40
N ALA A 156 14.74 -15.38 -17.02
CA ALA A 156 16.09 -15.06 -17.51
C ALA A 156 17.06 -14.66 -16.38
N GLY A 157 16.57 -14.44 -15.16
CA GLY A 157 17.35 -14.02 -13.99
C GLY A 157 17.42 -12.51 -13.80
N ILE A 158 16.61 -11.73 -14.52
CA ILE A 158 16.51 -10.28 -14.32
C ILE A 158 15.64 -10.02 -13.10
N LYS A 159 16.23 -9.42 -12.07
CA LYS A 159 15.52 -9.03 -10.84
C LYS A 159 15.24 -7.52 -10.77
N LYS A 160 15.93 -6.73 -11.59
CA LYS A 160 15.83 -5.27 -11.61
C LYS A 160 15.53 -4.81 -13.02
N PHE A 161 14.38 -4.17 -13.22
CA PHE A 161 14.03 -3.54 -14.47
C PHE A 161 13.17 -2.30 -14.19
N ALA A 162 13.30 -1.31 -15.06
CA ALA A 162 12.42 -0.15 -15.08
C ALA A 162 11.33 -0.35 -16.13
N MET A 163 10.12 0.13 -15.83
CA MET A 163 9.03 0.17 -16.80
C MET A 163 8.75 1.61 -17.20
N ALA A 164 8.61 1.85 -18.51
CA ALA A 164 8.33 3.17 -19.06
C ALA A 164 7.33 3.08 -20.21
N GLY A 165 6.55 4.14 -20.42
CA GLY A 165 5.72 4.24 -21.62
C GLY A 165 6.57 4.40 -22.88
N MET A 166 6.08 3.89 -24.01
CA MET A 166 6.68 4.21 -25.31
C MET A 166 6.42 5.67 -25.68
N THR A 167 7.42 6.32 -26.28
CA THR A 167 7.24 7.61 -26.93
C THR A 167 6.57 7.42 -28.29
N ALA A 168 5.90 8.47 -28.81
CA ALA A 168 5.20 8.38 -30.10
C ALA A 168 6.11 7.94 -31.26
N LYS A 169 7.37 8.42 -31.27
CA LYS A 169 8.36 8.03 -32.27
C LYS A 169 8.69 6.53 -32.22
N GLU A 170 8.91 6.00 -31.01
CA GLU A 170 9.21 4.57 -30.83
C GLU A 170 8.01 3.70 -31.19
N GLN A 171 6.80 4.19 -30.93
CA GLN A 171 5.57 3.49 -31.31
C GLN A 171 5.44 3.39 -32.83
N GLU A 172 5.72 4.46 -33.57
CA GLU A 172 5.73 4.46 -35.04
C GLU A 172 6.80 3.51 -35.63
N GLU A 173 7.98 3.45 -35.01
CA GLU A 173 9.06 2.52 -35.40
C GLU A 173 8.60 1.05 -35.25
N ILE A 174 7.93 0.72 -34.15
CA ILE A 174 7.42 -0.64 -33.92
C ILE A 174 6.22 -0.96 -34.82
N GLU A 175 5.26 -0.05 -34.99
CA GLU A 175 4.12 -0.26 -35.89
C GLU A 175 4.55 -0.47 -37.34
N THR A 176 5.61 0.23 -37.78
CA THR A 176 6.19 0.03 -39.10
C THR A 176 6.84 -1.35 -39.22
N ALA A 177 7.55 -1.79 -38.18
CA ALA A 177 8.15 -3.12 -38.11
C ALA A 177 7.12 -4.26 -37.97
N GLU A 178 5.90 -3.98 -37.50
CA GLU A 178 4.82 -4.98 -37.42
C GLU A 178 4.09 -5.18 -38.75
N LYS A 179 4.07 -4.16 -39.62
CA LYS A 179 3.38 -4.17 -40.93
C LYS A 179 4.20 -4.81 -42.06
N GLN A 180 5.47 -5.08 -41.82
CA GLN A 180 6.36 -5.82 -42.74
C GLN A 180 6.30 -7.33 -42.45
#